data_AF-A0A1T5CEG6-F1
#
_entry.id   AF-A0A1T5CEG6-F1
#
_cell.length_a   1.000
_cell.length_b   1.000
_cell.length_c   1.000
_cell.angle_alpha   90.00
_cell.angle_beta   90.00
_cell.angle_gamma   90.00
#
_symmetry.space_group_name_H-M   'P 1'
#
loop_
_entity.id
_entity.type
_entity.pdbx_description
1 polymer ?
#
loop_
_entity_poly.entity_id
_entity_poly.type
_entity_poly.pdbx_seq_one_letter_code
_entity_poly.pdbx_strand_id
1 'polypeptide(L)'
;MGPVALLTVVVLAVFVGFEVVSKVTSKLHTPLMSGANAIHGIILVGAIIVAGQASDPWILGIALLAVVLATLNLVGGFVVTDRMLEMFSAHKRTRIPASTGAAKAGGTAGEGHPGEGSSAGAAGESK
;
A
#
# COMPACT_ATOMS: atom_id res chain seq x y z
N MET A 1 -22.90 21.27 17.72
CA MET A 1 -23.55 19.97 17.42
C MET A 1 -24.03 19.37 18.73
N GLY A 2 -25.27 18.91 18.83
CA GLY A 2 -25.75 18.23 20.05
C GLY A 2 -25.15 16.81 20.18
N PRO A 3 -25.19 16.18 21.37
CA PRO A 3 -24.66 14.83 21.59
C PRO A 3 -25.28 13.78 20.67
N VAL A 4 -26.60 13.88 20.43
CA VAL A 4 -27.32 13.00 19.51
C VAL A 4 -26.80 13.15 18.08
N ALA A 5 -26.51 14.37 17.63
CA ALA A 5 -25.99 14.59 16.28
C ALA A 5 -24.57 14.02 16.11
N LEU A 6 -23.70 14.15 17.12
CA LEU A 6 -22.36 13.54 17.11
C LEU A 6 -22.45 12.02 17.05
N LEU A 7 -23.35 11.42 17.84
CA LEU A 7 -23.58 9.97 17.81
C LEU A 7 -24.08 9.51 16.44
N THR A 8 -25.04 10.23 15.84
CA THR A 8 -25.52 9.93 14.48
C THR A 8 -24.38 9.98 13.47
N VAL A 9 -23.53 11.01 13.50
CA VAL A 9 -22.38 11.12 12.59
C VAL A 9 -21.41 9.95 12.79
N VAL A 10 -21.10 9.59 14.04
CA VAL A 10 -20.20 8.47 14.35
C VAL A 10 -20.77 7.15 13.82
N VAL A 11 -22.04 6.86 14.11
CA VAL A 11 -22.69 5.60 13.68
C VAL A 11 -22.73 5.53 12.15
N LEU A 12 -23.16 6.59 11.46
CA LEU A 12 -23.21 6.62 10.00
C LEU A 12 -21.80 6.53 9.39
N ALA A 13 -20.80 7.18 9.96
CA ALA A 13 -19.41 7.08 9.50
C ALA A 13 -18.85 5.66 9.62
N VAL A 14 -19.18 4.93 10.69
CA VAL A 14 -18.80 3.52 10.86
C VAL A 14 -19.45 2.64 9.79
N PHE A 15 -20.75 2.83 9.53
CA PHE A 15 -21.44 2.10 8.44
C PHE A 15 -20.80 2.36 7.08
N VAL A 16 -20.51 3.63 6.77
CA VAL A 16 -19.83 4.01 5.52
C VAL A 16 -18.44 3.37 5.44
N GLY A 17 -17.66 3.41 6.53
CA GLY A 17 -16.35 2.78 6.59
C GLY A 17 -16.40 1.27 6.33
N PHE A 18 -17.35 0.57 6.96
CA PHE A 18 -17.56 -0.86 6.77
C PHE A 18 -17.92 -1.21 5.31
N GLU A 19 -18.87 -0.48 4.71
CA GLU A 19 -19.34 -0.72 3.35
C GLU A 19 -18.23 -0.49 2.30
N VAL A 20 -17.42 0.56 2.50
CA VAL A 20 -16.31 0.90 1.59
C VAL A 20 -15.17 -0.12 1.71
N VAL A 21 -14.75 -0.48 2.93
CA VAL A 21 -13.65 -1.42 3.15
C VAL A 21 -14.01 -2.84 2.70
N SER A 22 -15.27 -3.26 2.86
CA SER A 22 -15.72 -4.61 2.45
C SER A 22 -15.68 -4.85 0.94
N LYS A 23 -15.59 -3.79 0.13
CA LYS A 23 -15.62 -3.87 -1.35
C LYS A 23 -14.23 -3.80 -2.01
N VAL A 24 -13.15 -3.82 -1.23
CA VAL A 24 -11.80 -3.73 -1.80
C VAL A 24 -11.31 -5.09 -2.29
N THR A 25 -10.61 -5.12 -3.43
CA THR A 25 -10.03 -6.36 -3.96
C THR A 25 -8.84 -6.84 -3.12
N SER A 26 -8.57 -8.15 -3.12
CA SER A 26 -7.55 -8.74 -2.26
C SER A 26 -6.13 -8.23 -2.52
N LYS A 27 -5.84 -7.74 -3.73
CA LYS A 27 -4.54 -7.13 -4.05
C LYS A 27 -4.31 -5.81 -3.32
N LEU A 28 -5.38 -5.13 -2.89
CA LEU A 28 -5.30 -3.83 -2.23
C LEU A 28 -5.37 -3.89 -0.69
N HIS A 29 -5.51 -5.06 -0.06
CA HIS A 29 -5.56 -5.11 1.42
C HIS A 29 -4.31 -4.53 2.07
N THR A 30 -3.11 -4.80 1.54
CA THR A 30 -1.85 -4.29 2.10
C THR A 30 -1.69 -2.77 1.89
N PRO A 31 -1.89 -2.23 0.67
CA PRO A 31 -1.96 -0.78 0.48
C PRO A 31 -3.05 -0.09 1.30
N LEU A 32 -4.23 -0.71 1.44
CA LEU A 32 -5.35 -0.17 2.20
C LEU A 32 -5.05 -0.14 3.70
N MET A 33 -4.41 -1.19 4.22
CA MET A 33 -3.94 -1.23 5.61
C MET A 33 -2.94 -0.09 5.88
N SER A 34 -1.99 0.16 4.98
CA SER A 34 -1.07 1.29 5.07
C SER A 34 -1.80 2.65 4.95
N GLY A 35 -2.75 2.76 4.02
CA GLY A 35 -3.53 3.97 3.82
C GLY A 35 -4.38 4.34 5.04
N ALA A 36 -4.98 3.36 5.71
CA ALA A 36 -5.71 3.57 6.95
C ALA A 36 -4.80 4.11 8.07
N ASN A 37 -3.54 3.66 8.13
CA ASN A 37 -2.54 4.21 9.05
C ASN A 37 -2.20 5.67 8.71
N ALA A 38 -2.10 6.03 7.43
CA ALA A 38 -1.88 7.43 7.02
C ALA A 38 -3.05 8.35 7.41
N ILE A 39 -4.30 7.88 7.24
CA ILE A 39 -5.51 8.64 7.58
C ILE A 39 -5.64 8.88 9.09
N HIS A 40 -5.20 7.94 9.91
CA HIS A 40 -5.17 8.12 11.37
C HIS A 40 -4.21 9.25 11.80
N GLY A 41 -3.32 9.72 10.92
CA GLY A 41 -2.53 10.93 11.14
C GLY A 41 -3.35 12.20 11.44
N ILE A 42 -4.69 12.18 11.29
CA ILE A 42 -5.61 13.26 11.73
C ILE A 42 -5.43 13.67 13.20
N ILE A 43 -4.85 12.80 14.03
CA ILE A 43 -4.45 13.13 15.41
C ILE A 43 -3.58 14.39 15.50
N LEU A 44 -2.88 14.76 14.42
CA LEU A 44 -2.10 15.99 14.31
C LEU A 44 -2.95 17.24 14.59
N VAL A 45 -4.21 17.27 14.13
CA VAL A 45 -5.11 18.39 14.38
C VAL A 45 -5.38 18.55 15.87
N GLY A 46 -5.62 17.44 16.58
CA GLY A 46 -5.78 17.44 18.03
C GLY A 46 -4.51 17.91 18.76
N ALA A 47 -3.35 17.42 18.33
CA ALA A 47 -2.06 17.81 18.91
C ALA A 47 -1.78 19.32 18.74
N ILE A 48 -2.07 19.90 17.57
CA ILE A 48 -1.92 21.34 17.32
C ILE A 48 -2.88 22.15 18.19
N ILE A 49 -4.15 21.73 18.34
CA ILE A 49 -5.11 22.40 19.20
C ILE A 49 -4.62 22.41 20.65
N VAL A 50 -4.16 21.26 21.16
CA VAL A 50 -3.62 21.15 22.52
C VAL A 50 -2.37 22.04 22.69
N ALA A 51 -1.45 22.03 21.73
CA ALA A 51 -0.27 22.89 21.75
C ALA A 51 -0.63 24.38 21.76
N GLY A 52 -1.63 24.79 20.99
CA GLY A 52 -2.11 26.17 20.91
C GLY A 52 -2.83 26.66 22.17
N GLN A 53 -3.30 25.75 23.02
CA GLN A 53 -3.95 26.06 24.30
C GLN A 53 -3.02 25.84 25.51
N ALA A 54 -1.80 25.32 25.29
CA ALA A 54 -0.86 25.02 26.36
C ALA A 54 -0.29 26.31 26.96
N SER A 55 -0.53 26.49 28.27
CA SER A 55 -0.03 27.62 29.06
C SER A 55 1.13 27.24 29.98
N ASP A 56 1.21 25.97 30.38
CA ASP A 56 2.33 25.45 31.17
C ASP A 56 3.47 24.98 30.23
N PRO A 57 4.74 25.37 30.49
CA PRO A 57 5.88 24.93 29.70
C PRO A 57 6.02 23.41 29.57
N TRP A 58 5.63 22.63 30.59
CA TRP A 58 5.66 21.17 30.54
C TRP A 58 4.63 20.61 29.57
N ILE A 59 3.41 21.16 29.60
CA ILE A 59 2.34 20.77 28.68
C ILE A 59 2.73 21.14 27.25
N LEU A 60 3.32 22.31 27.05
CA LEU A 60 3.81 22.75 25.75
C LEU A 60 4.90 21.79 25.20
N GLY A 61 5.84 21.36 26.05
CA GLY A 61 6.88 20.39 25.66
C GLY A 61 6.29 19.05 25.21
N ILE A 62 5.31 18.52 25.94
CA ILE A 62 4.62 17.27 25.57
C ILE A 62 3.80 17.46 24.30
N ALA A 63 3.08 18.58 24.16
CA ALA A 63 2.26 18.87 23.00
C ALA A 63 3.13 19.03 21.74
N LEU A 64 4.32 19.65 21.85
CA LEU A 64 5.28 19.74 20.76
C LEU A 64 5.77 18.36 20.33
N LEU A 65 6.11 17.48 21.29
CA LEU A 65 6.48 16.10 20.99
C LEU A 65 5.31 15.35 20.30
N ALA A 66 4.08 15.53 20.76
CA ALA A 66 2.89 14.94 20.16
C ALA A 66 2.70 15.41 18.71
N VAL A 67 2.92 16.70 18.41
CA VAL A 67 2.88 17.24 17.05
C VAL A 67 3.93 16.60 16.16
N VAL A 68 5.16 16.43 16.64
CA VAL A 68 6.24 15.77 15.88
C VAL A 68 5.86 14.32 15.58
N LEU A 69 5.43 13.55 16.58
CA LEU A 69 5.04 12.16 16.39
C LEU A 69 3.83 12.00 15.46
N ALA A 70 2.83 12.87 15.60
CA ALA A 70 1.67 12.90 14.71
C ALA A 70 2.05 13.23 13.26
N THR A 71 2.99 14.16 13.07
CA THR A 71 3.51 14.52 11.74
C THR A 71 4.24 13.34 11.11
N LEU A 72 5.06 12.61 11.88
CA LEU A 72 5.74 11.41 11.40
C LEU A 72 4.77 10.31 10.99
N ASN A 73 3.69 10.10 11.76
CA ASN A 73 2.65 9.12 11.41
C ASN A 73 1.90 9.52 10.12
N LEU A 74 1.54 10.79 9.98
CA LEU A 74 0.89 11.33 8.79
C LEU A 74 1.79 11.20 7.55
N VAL A 75 2.98 11.80 7.58
CA VAL A 75 3.90 11.84 6.44
C VAL A 75 4.43 10.46 6.10
N GLY A 76 4.88 9.70 7.11
CA GLY A 76 5.37 8.34 6.94
C GLY A 76 4.30 7.41 6.37
N GLY A 77 3.06 7.52 6.86
CA GLY A 77 1.92 6.77 6.34
C GLY A 77 1.66 7.04 4.85
N PHE A 78 1.67 8.31 4.43
CA PHE A 78 1.47 8.65 3.02
C PHE A 78 2.62 8.21 2.11
N VAL A 79 3.87 8.38 2.54
CA VAL A 79 5.05 7.95 1.75
C VAL A 79 5.07 6.45 1.55
N VAL A 80 4.78 5.67 2.60
CA VAL A 80 4.75 4.20 2.51
C VAL A 80 3.60 3.74 1.61
N THR A 81 2.43 4.35 1.75
CA THR A 81 1.25 4.02 0.92
C THR A 81 1.50 4.34 -0.56
N ASP A 82 2.12 5.48 -0.86
CA ASP A 82 2.47 5.87 -2.23
C ASP A 82 3.41 4.85 -2.88
N ARG A 83 4.47 4.44 -2.17
CA ARG A 83 5.36 3.37 -2.65
C ARG A 83 4.67 2.03 -2.84
N MET A 84 3.68 1.71 -2.01
CA MET A 84 2.88 0.50 -2.20
C MET A 84 1.98 0.61 -3.43
N LEU A 85 1.46 1.80 -3.74
CA LEU A 85 0.59 2.04 -4.88
C LEU A 85 1.36 2.16 -6.20
N GLU A 86 2.61 2.63 -6.16
CA GLU A 86 3.50 2.70 -7.31
C GLU A 86 3.73 1.32 -7.95
N MET A 87 3.70 0.24 -7.15
CA MET A 87 3.81 -1.14 -7.63
C MET A 87 2.61 -1.61 -8.49
N PHE A 88 1.47 -0.90 -8.45
CA PHE A 88 0.34 -1.14 -9.35
C PHE A 88 0.40 -0.29 -10.63
N SER A 89 1.28 0.71 -10.67
CA SER A 89 1.54 1.46 -11.90
C SER A 89 2.41 0.61 -12.80
N ALA A 90 1.94 0.33 -14.02
CA ALA A 90 2.71 -0.41 -15.00
C ALA A 90 4.02 0.35 -15.29
N HIS A 91 5.13 -0.10 -14.70
CA HIS A 91 6.46 0.40 -14.99
C HIS A 91 6.64 0.30 -16.51
N LYS A 92 6.69 1.45 -17.21
CA LYS A 92 7.10 1.45 -18.63
C LYS A 92 8.54 0.98 -18.64
N ARG A 93 8.75 -0.33 -18.84
CA ARG A 93 10.06 -0.88 -19.17
C ARG A 93 10.52 -0.14 -20.41
N THR A 94 11.46 0.78 -20.24
CA THR A 94 12.24 1.37 -21.32
C THR A 94 12.82 0.22 -22.11
N ARG A 95 12.27 -0.06 -23.30
CA ARG A 95 12.83 -1.05 -24.21
C ARG A 95 14.23 -0.55 -24.58
N ILE A 96 15.26 -1.28 -24.19
CA ILE A 96 16.59 -1.14 -24.78
C ILE A 96 16.41 -1.42 -26.28
N PRO A 97 16.80 -0.51 -27.19
CA PRO A 97 16.70 -0.79 -28.62
C PRO A 97 17.69 -1.91 -28.92
N ALA A 98 17.16 -3.06 -29.34
CA ALA A 98 17.97 -4.14 -29.88
C ALA A 98 18.72 -3.59 -31.09
N SER A 99 20.03 -3.42 -30.97
CA SER A 99 20.89 -3.09 -32.09
C SER A 99 20.80 -4.21 -33.12
N THR A 100 20.29 -3.83 -34.28
CA THR A 100 20.23 -4.57 -35.55
C THR A 100 21.51 -5.37 -35.83
N GLY A 101 21.38 -6.69 -35.94
CA GLY A 101 22.39 -7.59 -36.48
C GLY A 101 21.77 -8.49 -37.53
N ALA A 102 22.13 -8.23 -38.80
CA ALA A 102 21.65 -8.91 -39.99
C ALA A 102 22.15 -10.37 -40.09
N ALA A 103 21.32 -11.26 -40.61
CA ALA A 103 21.58 -12.09 -41.81
C ALA A 103 20.61 -13.29 -41.85
N LYS A 104 20.05 -13.49 -43.04
CA LYS A 104 19.05 -14.48 -43.41
C LYS A 104 19.74 -15.66 -44.11
N ALA A 105 19.13 -16.84 -43.97
CA ALA A 105 19.07 -17.99 -44.90
C ALA A 105 20.12 -19.12 -44.80
N GLY A 106 19.60 -20.37 -44.77
CA GLY A 106 20.26 -21.59 -45.26
C GLY A 106 19.91 -22.87 -44.48
N GLY A 107 19.23 -23.85 -45.11
CA GLY A 107 18.95 -25.21 -44.57
C GLY A 107 20.22 -26.06 -44.34
N THR A 108 20.22 -27.29 -43.81
CA THR A 108 19.42 -28.49 -44.10
C THR A 108 19.51 -29.54 -42.97
N ALA A 109 18.69 -30.60 -43.08
CA ALA A 109 18.49 -31.74 -42.19
C ALA A 109 19.75 -32.56 -41.77
N GLY A 110 19.63 -33.24 -40.62
CA GLY A 110 20.52 -34.31 -40.14
C GLY A 110 19.95 -34.99 -38.89
N GLU A 111 19.87 -36.32 -38.91
CA GLU A 111 19.13 -37.24 -38.03
C GLU A 111 19.56 -37.34 -36.55
N GLY A 112 18.65 -37.85 -35.72
CA GLY A 112 18.96 -38.48 -34.42
C GLY A 112 17.80 -38.51 -33.42
N HIS A 113 17.09 -39.64 -33.31
CA HIS A 113 16.14 -39.99 -32.23
C HIS A 113 16.56 -41.38 -31.70
N PRO A 114 16.15 -41.89 -30.52
CA PRO A 114 15.59 -41.29 -29.31
C PRO A 114 16.42 -41.62 -28.03
N GLY A 115 16.08 -41.01 -26.90
CA GLY A 115 16.50 -41.48 -25.58
C GLY A 115 15.42 -41.19 -24.53
N GLU A 116 14.90 -42.27 -23.95
CA GLU A 116 14.02 -42.40 -22.77
C GLU A 116 14.13 -41.25 -21.74
N GLY A 117 13.06 -40.67 -21.20
CA GLY A 117 11.97 -41.33 -20.48
C GLY A 117 12.22 -41.21 -18.98
N SER A 118 11.58 -40.26 -18.28
CA SER A 118 11.24 -40.43 -16.85
C SER A 118 10.20 -39.41 -16.36
N SER A 119 9.06 -39.99 -15.98
CA SER A 119 8.21 -39.67 -14.82
C SER A 119 7.60 -38.28 -14.65
N ALA A 120 6.29 -38.27 -14.91
CA ALA A 120 5.31 -37.49 -14.16
C ALA A 120 5.24 -37.90 -12.67
N GLY A 121 4.76 -36.97 -11.85
CA GLY A 121 4.34 -37.16 -10.44
C GLY A 121 4.40 -35.80 -9.72
N ALA A 122 3.33 -35.01 -9.57
CA ALA A 122 2.08 -35.24 -8.82
C ALA A 122 2.29 -35.54 -7.33
N ALA A 123 2.21 -34.48 -6.50
CA ALA A 123 1.75 -34.43 -5.09
C ALA A 123 2.16 -33.02 -4.59
N GLY A 124 1.31 -32.17 -4.01
CA GLY A 124 0.27 -32.45 -3.04
C GLY A 124 0.84 -32.20 -1.65
N GLU A 125 0.80 -30.96 -1.17
CA GLU A 125 1.08 -30.67 0.25
C GLU A 125 0.11 -29.64 0.79
N SER A 126 -0.87 -30.19 1.51
CA SER A 126 -1.71 -29.53 2.50
C SER A 126 -0.95 -29.37 3.81
N LYS A 127 -0.99 -28.17 4.38
CA LYS A 127 -1.24 -27.96 5.82
C LYS A 127 -1.63 -26.51 6.08
#